data_AF-U6L2F4-F1
#
_entry.id   AF-U6L2F4-F1
#
_cell.length_a   1.000
_cell.length_b   1.000
_cell.length_c   1.000
_cell.angle_alpha   90.00
_cell.angle_beta   90.00
_cell.angle_gamma   90.00
#
_symmetry.space_group_name_H-M   'P 1'
#
loop_
_entity.id
_entity.type
_entity.pdbx_description
1 polymer ?
#
loop_
_entity_poly.entity_id
_entity_poly.type
_entity_poly.pdbx_seq_one_letter_code
_entity_poly.pdbx_strand_id
1 'polypeptide(L)'
;MAETAAQGLSNFAGSEADLSAQLKTLKETNERKAKEVKDIKRRTELTVLETQALQRALLTLLQEKRNEPPQQQQQQQQQQQQQQQQQQQRLSAVAANGISLETRHALLSKESKKTKTEMLQLQLQISGAQRLLKETIKNGELEAAELRRDAFEFRRDILLAGEEIPTGLTSGEALLNWLQTRILNLQKKEKKIENKLLESKAEGRRGVPGGPPSWGPKEGLLRGPLARSLGGPLGGPLGALGGPSSGLQHIDLHQLKIENKLFADKLEESKNDVATKKRICSRTLQEQNLLQQQLSSSSKTASCLAAAIQNKTAALQQLRKAAAAAQQQKEATRTETKQLLAQSRSSSNSFQISDLVRQKALLLQQQKLLRALQRKLQVAELEARTQQHQHQQQERHQQQQQKQQKQQQQQKHQQQQQKQQQQQQQEQHQQQPGPYRQQ
;
A
#
# COMPACT_ATOMS: atom_id res chain seq x y z
N MET A 1 41.28 27.17 56.61
CA MET A 1 41.20 26.04 55.65
C MET A 1 39.77 25.49 55.45
N ALA A 2 38.85 25.66 56.40
CA ALA A 2 37.45 25.25 56.21
C ALA A 2 36.63 26.17 55.27
N GLU A 3 36.90 27.48 55.26
CA GLU A 3 36.19 28.43 54.37
C GLU A 3 36.52 28.25 52.88
N THR A 4 37.74 27.84 52.54
CA THR A 4 38.14 27.58 51.15
C THR A 4 37.50 26.31 50.58
N ALA A 5 37.15 25.33 51.42
CA ALA A 5 36.43 24.13 50.97
C ALA A 5 34.94 24.41 50.69
N ALA A 6 34.31 25.32 51.44
CA ALA A 6 32.92 25.71 51.24
C ALA A 6 32.70 26.51 49.93
N GLN A 7 33.66 27.35 49.53
CA GLN A 7 33.59 28.11 48.27
C GLN A 7 33.76 27.23 47.02
N GLY A 8 34.46 26.09 47.12
CA GLY A 8 34.60 25.15 46.00
C GLY A 8 33.30 24.42 45.65
N LEU A 9 32.49 24.08 46.66
CA LEU A 9 31.24 23.35 46.47
C LEU A 9 30.11 24.25 45.91
N SER A 10 30.08 25.54 46.24
CA SER A 10 29.07 26.46 45.67
C SER A 10 29.30 26.70 44.17
N ASN A 11 30.56 26.74 43.72
CA ASN A 11 30.89 26.90 42.31
C ASN A 11 30.52 25.65 41.48
N PHE A 12 30.62 24.46 42.08
CA PHE A 12 30.24 23.22 41.40
C PHE A 12 28.72 23.10 41.23
N ALA A 13 27.94 23.46 42.25
CA ALA A 13 26.48 23.46 42.18
C ALA A 13 25.91 24.43 41.13
N GLY A 14 26.54 25.61 40.96
CA GLY A 14 26.21 26.54 39.88
C GLY A 14 26.45 25.95 38.49
N SER A 15 27.58 25.26 38.31
CA SER A 15 27.94 24.64 37.03
C SER A 15 26.99 23.50 36.62
N GLU A 16 26.45 22.74 37.58
CA GLU A 16 25.52 21.65 37.31
C GLU A 16 24.14 22.17 36.87
N ALA A 17 23.65 23.25 37.49
CA ALA A 17 22.40 23.90 37.11
C ALA A 17 22.48 24.48 35.68
N ASP A 18 23.59 25.12 35.32
CA ASP A 18 23.83 25.66 33.98
C ASP A 18 23.91 24.56 32.93
N LEU A 19 24.61 23.46 33.21
CA LEU A 19 24.67 22.29 32.34
C LEU A 19 23.27 21.68 32.13
N SER A 20 22.47 21.55 33.19
CA SER A 20 21.11 21.04 33.11
C SER A 20 20.21 21.94 32.24
N ALA A 21 20.30 23.26 32.39
CA ALA A 21 19.58 24.22 31.56
C ALA A 21 20.01 24.16 30.08
N GLN A 22 21.31 24.03 29.81
CA GLN A 22 21.83 23.84 28.45
C GLN A 22 21.34 22.52 27.83
N LEU A 23 21.27 21.44 28.60
CA LEU A 23 20.79 20.14 28.13
C LEU A 23 19.29 20.19 27.79
N LYS A 24 18.49 20.93 28.57
CA LYS A 24 17.07 21.14 28.30
C LYS A 24 16.85 21.93 27.01
N THR A 25 17.55 23.05 26.82
CA THR A 25 17.45 23.85 25.60
C THR A 25 17.94 23.08 24.36
N LEU A 26 18.99 22.25 24.48
CA LEU A 26 19.44 21.36 23.41
C LEU A 26 18.40 20.28 23.05
N LYS A 27 17.68 19.73 24.03
CA LYS A 27 16.58 18.78 23.77
C LYS A 27 15.44 19.44 23.01
N GLU A 28 15.00 20.62 23.43
CA GLU A 28 13.91 21.37 22.79
C GLU A 28 14.27 21.77 21.34
N THR A 29 15.51 22.21 21.11
CA THR A 29 15.99 22.56 19.76
C THR A 29 16.10 21.34 18.85
N ASN A 30 16.56 20.19 19.36
CA ASN A 30 16.60 18.94 18.59
C ASN A 30 15.20 18.44 18.24
N GLU A 31 14.24 18.55 19.16
CA GLU A 31 12.85 18.20 18.86
C GLU A 31 12.25 19.10 17.78
N ARG A 32 12.55 20.41 17.82
CA ARG A 32 12.14 21.37 16.78
C ARG A 32 12.75 21.04 15.42
N LYS A 33 14.05 20.76 15.35
CA LYS A 33 14.73 20.36 14.10
C LYS A 33 14.21 19.03 13.58
N ALA A 34 13.91 18.07 14.44
CA ALA A 34 13.30 16.80 14.04
C ALA A 34 11.91 16.99 13.41
N LYS A 35 11.10 17.93 13.91
CA LYS A 35 9.83 18.32 13.29
C LYS A 35 10.05 18.98 11.92
N GLU A 36 11.01 19.89 11.82
CA GLU A 36 11.35 20.57 10.56
C GLU A 36 11.84 19.60 9.47
N VAL A 37 12.70 18.63 9.80
CA VAL A 37 13.14 17.59 8.86
C VAL A 37 11.97 16.73 8.37
N LYS A 38 11.01 16.39 9.25
CA LYS A 38 9.79 15.68 8.85
C LYS A 38 8.94 16.51 7.89
N ASP A 39 8.82 17.82 8.13
CA ASP A 39 8.06 18.72 7.28
C ASP A 39 8.73 18.92 5.91
N ILE A 40 10.06 19.01 5.85
CA ILE A 40 10.82 19.07 4.59
C ILE A 40 10.61 17.79 3.80
N LYS A 41 10.78 16.61 4.42
CA LYS A 41 10.54 15.32 3.74
C LYS A 41 9.13 15.23 3.16
N ARG A 42 8.12 15.62 3.95
CA ARG A 42 6.73 15.69 3.46
C ARG A 42 6.60 16.63 2.25
N ARG A 43 7.15 17.84 2.32
CA ARG A 43 7.11 18.79 1.18
C ARG A 43 7.75 18.20 -0.08
N THR A 44 8.90 17.54 0.05
CA THR A 44 9.57 16.88 -1.08
C THR A 44 8.70 15.77 -1.68
N GLU A 45 8.09 14.93 -0.86
CA GLU A 45 7.14 13.89 -1.32
C GLU A 45 5.94 14.49 -2.06
N LEU A 46 5.38 15.60 -1.58
CA LEU A 46 4.28 16.30 -2.25
C LEU A 46 4.69 16.83 -3.63
N THR A 47 5.88 17.42 -3.74
CA THR A 47 6.40 17.94 -5.02
C THR A 47 6.63 16.80 -6.03
N VAL A 48 7.08 15.63 -5.58
CA VAL A 48 7.23 14.45 -6.46
C VAL A 48 5.87 13.99 -6.98
N LEU A 49 4.85 13.91 -6.12
CA LEU A 49 3.49 13.53 -6.51
C LEU A 49 2.85 14.54 -7.47
N GLU A 50 3.02 15.84 -7.21
CA GLU A 50 2.55 16.92 -8.09
C GLU A 50 3.19 16.82 -9.48
N THR A 51 4.51 16.57 -9.52
CA THR A 51 5.26 16.39 -10.77
C THR A 51 4.74 15.19 -11.56
N GLN A 52 4.49 14.06 -10.89
CA GLN A 52 3.93 12.86 -11.54
C GLN A 52 2.50 13.08 -12.05
N ALA A 53 1.65 13.79 -11.30
CA ALA A 53 0.29 14.12 -11.73
C ALA A 53 0.30 15.01 -12.98
N LEU A 54 1.16 16.02 -13.02
CA LEU A 54 1.34 16.89 -14.18
C LEU A 54 1.86 16.12 -15.41
N GLN A 55 2.82 15.20 -15.21
CA GLN A 55 3.31 14.34 -16.30
C GLN A 55 2.20 13.45 -16.88
N ARG A 56 1.36 12.83 -16.04
CA ARG A 56 0.22 12.04 -16.50
C ARG A 56 -0.80 12.89 -17.25
N ALA A 57 -1.16 14.05 -16.72
CA ALA A 57 -2.10 14.95 -17.39
C ALA A 57 -1.59 15.42 -18.77
N LEU A 58 -0.28 15.71 -18.88
CA LEU A 58 0.35 16.04 -20.16
C LEU A 58 0.30 14.87 -21.15
N LEU A 59 0.58 13.65 -20.70
CA LEU A 59 0.48 12.46 -21.55
C LEU A 59 -0.96 12.22 -22.04
N THR A 60 -1.96 12.42 -21.19
CA THR A 60 -3.37 12.31 -21.59
C THR A 60 -3.75 13.35 -22.64
N LEU A 61 -3.34 14.61 -22.45
CA LEU A 61 -3.59 15.68 -23.43
C LEU A 61 -2.90 15.41 -24.77
N LEU A 62 -1.68 14.85 -24.75
CA LEU A 62 -0.96 14.46 -25.97
C LEU A 62 -1.64 13.30 -26.69
N GLN A 63 -2.22 12.34 -25.95
CA GLN A 63 -2.98 11.24 -26.53
C GLN A 63 -4.31 11.71 -27.12
N GLU A 64 -5.04 12.61 -26.46
CA GLU A 64 -6.27 13.21 -26.98
C GLU A 64 -6.02 13.95 -28.30
N LYS A 65 -4.93 14.73 -28.40
CA LYS A 65 -4.56 15.41 -29.65
C LYS A 65 -4.16 14.47 -30.79
N ARG A 66 -3.73 13.24 -30.49
CA ARG A 66 -3.26 12.29 -31.51
C ARG A 66 -4.40 11.50 -32.16
N ASN A 67 -5.59 11.53 -31.59
CA ASN A 67 -6.76 10.81 -32.08
C ASN A 67 -7.69 11.64 -32.98
N GLU A 68 -7.27 12.81 -33.46
CA GLU A 68 -8.01 13.47 -34.55
C GLU A 68 -7.79 12.68 -35.86
N PRO A 69 -8.88 12.25 -36.53
CA PRO A 69 -8.77 11.51 -37.78
C PRO A 69 -8.15 12.40 -38.86
N PRO A 70 -7.24 11.87 -39.70
CA PRO A 70 -6.57 12.64 -40.73
C PRO A 70 -7.58 13.00 -41.84
N GLN A 71 -8.11 14.22 -41.82
CA GLN A 71 -8.73 14.81 -43.00
C GLN A 71 -7.64 15.46 -43.88
N GLN A 72 -7.34 14.75 -44.97
CA GLN A 72 -6.82 15.21 -46.26
C GLN A 72 -6.09 16.57 -46.31
N GLN A 73 -4.77 16.55 -46.12
CA GLN A 73 -3.89 17.54 -46.78
C GLN A 73 -2.50 16.93 -47.03
N GLN A 74 -2.46 16.00 -47.98
CA GLN A 74 -1.26 15.27 -48.36
C GLN A 74 -0.70 15.86 -49.66
N GLN A 75 0.13 16.92 -49.56
CA GLN A 75 1.23 17.12 -50.52
C GLN A 75 2.30 18.20 -50.20
N GLN A 76 2.28 18.85 -49.02
CA GLN A 76 3.29 19.89 -48.71
C GLN A 76 4.13 19.66 -47.45
N GLN A 77 4.12 18.45 -46.88
CA GLN A 77 4.62 18.21 -45.51
C GLN A 77 5.97 17.50 -45.36
N GLN A 78 6.73 17.30 -46.45
CA GLN A 78 8.04 16.63 -46.33
C GLN A 78 9.23 17.59 -46.10
N GLN A 79 9.12 18.89 -46.34
CA GLN A 79 10.20 19.84 -46.03
C GLN A 79 10.07 20.56 -44.67
N GLN A 80 8.90 20.54 -44.01
CA GLN A 80 8.72 21.14 -42.68
C GLN A 80 9.03 20.20 -41.50
N GLN A 81 9.15 18.89 -41.72
CA GLN A 81 9.36 17.93 -40.63
C GLN A 81 10.76 18.00 -39.97
N GLN A 82 11.79 18.48 -40.68
CA GLN A 82 13.12 18.61 -40.08
C GLN A 82 13.28 19.87 -39.21
N GLN A 83 12.52 20.95 -39.47
CA GLN A 83 12.55 22.14 -38.60
C GLN A 83 11.65 22.00 -37.36
N GLN A 84 10.57 21.20 -37.42
CA GLN A 84 9.70 21.00 -36.26
C GLN A 84 10.31 20.13 -35.15
N GLN A 85 11.22 19.19 -35.46
CA GLN A 85 11.86 18.38 -34.41
C GLN A 85 12.77 19.19 -33.48
N GLN A 86 13.40 20.27 -33.96
CA GLN A 86 14.20 21.14 -33.10
C GLN A 86 13.36 22.15 -32.31
N GLN A 87 12.17 22.53 -32.79
CA GLN A 87 11.26 23.40 -32.03
C GLN A 87 10.44 22.65 -30.96
N GLN A 88 10.13 21.36 -31.17
CA GLN A 88 9.37 20.57 -30.17
C GLN A 88 10.16 20.34 -28.86
N GLN A 89 11.49 20.32 -28.90
CA GLN A 89 12.30 20.25 -27.68
C GLN A 89 12.36 21.59 -26.92
N ARG A 90 12.14 22.73 -27.59
CA ARG A 90 12.12 24.05 -26.93
C ARG A 90 10.74 24.47 -26.42
N LEU A 91 9.65 23.96 -27.00
CA LEU A 91 8.29 24.31 -26.59
C LEU A 91 7.77 23.52 -25.38
N SER A 92 8.35 22.35 -25.05
CA SER A 92 7.86 21.53 -23.93
C SER A 92 8.11 22.17 -22.55
N ALA A 93 9.19 22.95 -22.40
CA ALA A 93 9.49 23.67 -21.17
C ALA A 93 8.68 24.97 -21.02
N VAL A 94 8.30 25.63 -22.13
CA VAL A 94 7.58 26.91 -22.10
C VAL A 94 6.06 26.69 -21.95
N ALA A 95 5.51 25.62 -22.53
CA ALA A 95 4.08 25.29 -22.39
C ALA A 95 3.67 24.95 -20.94
N ALA A 96 4.55 24.36 -20.14
CA ALA A 96 4.26 24.05 -18.73
C ALA A 96 4.05 25.30 -17.85
N ASN A 97 4.68 26.42 -18.20
CA ASN A 97 4.52 27.69 -17.49
C ASN A 97 3.41 28.59 -18.07
N GLY A 98 2.99 28.34 -19.31
CA GLY A 98 1.96 29.13 -20.01
C GLY A 98 0.52 28.79 -19.65
N ILE A 99 0.26 27.64 -19.00
CA ILE A 99 -1.08 27.29 -18.53
C ILE A 99 -1.40 28.14 -17.30
N SER A 100 -2.45 28.96 -17.40
CA SER A 100 -2.90 29.79 -16.28
C SER A 100 -3.11 28.93 -15.04
N LEU A 101 -2.82 29.51 -13.88
CA LEU A 101 -2.94 28.83 -12.60
C LEU A 101 -4.37 28.31 -12.36
N GLU A 102 -5.37 29.02 -12.88
CA GLU A 102 -6.78 28.64 -12.86
C GLU A 102 -7.06 27.39 -13.68
N THR A 103 -6.53 27.31 -14.92
CA THR A 103 -6.69 26.12 -15.77
C THR A 103 -6.00 24.91 -15.15
N ARG A 104 -4.83 25.07 -14.53
CA ARG A 104 -4.17 24.00 -13.78
C ARG A 104 -5.03 23.52 -12.60
N HIS A 105 -5.60 24.43 -11.82
CA HIS A 105 -6.49 24.07 -10.72
C HIS A 105 -7.76 23.36 -11.20
N ALA A 106 -8.33 23.78 -12.33
CA ALA A 106 -9.51 23.15 -12.92
C ALA A 106 -9.21 21.70 -13.36
N LEU A 107 -8.09 21.49 -14.05
CA LEU A 107 -7.64 20.15 -14.47
C LEU A 107 -7.36 19.25 -13.27
N LEU A 108 -6.62 19.74 -12.27
CA LEU A 108 -6.35 18.99 -11.04
C LEU A 108 -7.64 18.65 -10.28
N SER A 109 -8.61 19.56 -10.25
CA SER A 109 -9.91 19.30 -9.61
C SER A 109 -10.72 18.27 -10.37
N LYS A 110 -10.69 18.28 -11.71
CA LYS A 110 -11.35 17.27 -12.56
C LYS A 110 -10.75 15.89 -12.34
N GLU A 111 -9.42 15.77 -12.41
CA GLU A 111 -8.71 14.51 -12.14
C GLU A 111 -8.95 14.03 -10.71
N SER A 112 -8.91 14.92 -9.72
CA SER A 112 -9.20 14.56 -8.32
C SER A 112 -10.61 13.99 -8.15
N LYS A 113 -11.63 14.56 -8.82
CA LYS A 113 -12.99 14.03 -8.81
C LYS A 113 -13.07 12.65 -9.47
N LYS A 114 -12.43 12.48 -10.63
CA LYS A 114 -12.37 11.21 -11.36
C LYS A 114 -11.71 10.10 -10.52
N THR A 115 -10.54 10.36 -9.95
CA THR A 115 -9.87 9.41 -9.05
C THR A 115 -10.72 9.09 -7.82
N LYS A 116 -11.45 10.07 -7.28
CA LYS A 116 -12.36 9.84 -6.15
C LYS A 116 -13.52 8.91 -6.51
N THR A 117 -14.12 9.06 -7.71
CA THR A 117 -15.18 8.15 -8.17
C THR A 117 -14.68 6.74 -8.44
N GLU A 118 -13.50 6.60 -9.07
CA GLU A 118 -12.85 5.30 -9.29
C GLU A 118 -12.53 4.61 -7.95
N MET A 119 -12.04 5.36 -6.96
CA MET A 119 -11.77 4.85 -5.62
C MET A 119 -13.05 4.32 -4.93
N LEU A 120 -14.16 5.06 -5.02
CA LEU A 120 -15.44 4.60 -4.44
C LEU A 120 -15.96 3.34 -5.15
N GLN A 121 -15.81 3.26 -6.47
CA GLN A 121 -16.18 2.07 -7.24
C GLN A 121 -15.35 0.85 -6.83
N LEU A 122 -14.04 1.00 -6.70
CA LEU A 122 -13.15 -0.06 -6.21
C LEU A 122 -13.49 -0.49 -4.78
N GLN A 123 -13.79 0.47 -3.89
CA GLN A 123 -14.25 0.15 -2.54
C GLN A 123 -15.54 -0.68 -2.54
N LEU A 124 -16.49 -0.33 -3.41
CA LEU A 124 -17.74 -1.09 -3.56
C LEU A 124 -17.45 -2.52 -4.05
N GLN A 125 -16.59 -2.68 -5.06
CA GLN A 125 -16.18 -4.00 -5.57
C GLN A 125 -15.48 -4.84 -4.50
N ILE A 126 -14.54 -4.25 -3.74
CA ILE A 126 -13.86 -4.92 -2.62
C ILE A 126 -14.87 -5.38 -1.56
N SER A 127 -15.83 -4.53 -1.20
CA SER A 127 -16.87 -4.88 -0.22
C SER A 127 -17.78 -6.01 -0.70
N GLY A 128 -18.03 -6.10 -2.02
CA GLY A 128 -18.77 -7.19 -2.65
C GLY A 128 -17.98 -8.49 -2.62
N ALA A 129 -16.71 -8.45 -3.04
CA ALA A 129 -15.81 -9.61 -3.02
C ALA A 129 -15.61 -10.17 -1.60
N GLN A 130 -15.47 -9.29 -0.60
CA GLN A 130 -15.39 -9.70 0.82
C GLN A 130 -16.66 -10.40 1.30
N ARG A 131 -17.85 -9.95 0.87
CA ARG A 131 -19.12 -10.63 1.19
C ARG A 131 -19.17 -12.02 0.58
N LEU A 132 -18.85 -12.14 -0.71
CA LEU A 132 -18.80 -13.44 -1.41
C LEU A 132 -17.80 -14.39 -0.74
N LEU A 133 -16.60 -13.93 -0.40
CA LEU A 133 -15.59 -14.77 0.25
C LEU A 133 -16.07 -15.27 1.63
N LYS A 134 -16.68 -14.40 2.45
CA LYS A 134 -17.25 -14.80 3.74
C LYS A 134 -18.35 -15.84 3.58
N GLU A 135 -19.18 -15.70 2.55
CA GLU A 135 -20.23 -16.67 2.24
C GLU A 135 -19.65 -18.01 1.78
N THR A 136 -18.64 -18.00 0.90
CA THR A 136 -17.92 -19.21 0.48
C THR A 136 -17.27 -19.93 1.66
N ILE A 137 -16.64 -19.20 2.58
CA ILE A 137 -16.04 -19.78 3.80
C ILE A 137 -17.11 -20.45 4.66
N LYS A 138 -18.23 -19.76 4.93
CA LYS A 138 -19.35 -20.32 5.71
C LYS A 138 -19.92 -21.58 5.05
N ASN A 139 -20.08 -21.57 3.72
CA ASN A 139 -20.55 -22.74 2.99
C ASN A 139 -19.55 -23.91 3.10
N GLY A 140 -18.25 -23.63 2.97
CA GLY A 140 -17.21 -24.65 3.16
C GLY A 140 -17.16 -25.21 4.58
N GLU A 141 -17.39 -24.38 5.61
CA GLU A 141 -17.50 -24.84 7.01
C GLU A 141 -18.72 -25.73 7.23
N LEU A 142 -19.86 -25.40 6.62
CA LEU A 142 -21.07 -26.23 6.64
C LEU A 142 -20.84 -27.57 5.93
N GLU A 143 -20.25 -27.58 4.74
CA GLU A 143 -19.90 -28.81 4.01
C GLU A 143 -18.92 -29.69 4.80
N ALA A 144 -17.91 -29.08 5.44
CA ALA A 144 -16.98 -29.80 6.29
C ALA A 144 -17.66 -30.39 7.53
N ALA A 145 -18.63 -29.69 8.13
CA ALA A 145 -19.42 -30.20 9.26
C ALA A 145 -20.32 -31.36 8.84
N GLU A 146 -20.95 -31.28 7.66
CA GLU A 146 -21.73 -32.37 7.07
C GLU A 146 -20.84 -33.60 6.84
N LEU A 147 -19.67 -33.46 6.22
CA LEU A 147 -18.72 -34.55 5.99
C LEU A 147 -18.28 -35.23 7.30
N ARG A 148 -18.08 -34.48 8.38
CA ARG A 148 -17.75 -35.05 9.69
C ARG A 148 -18.92 -35.83 10.28
N ARG A 149 -20.14 -35.27 10.19
CA ARG A 149 -21.36 -35.96 10.64
C ARG A 149 -21.55 -37.26 9.88
N ASP A 150 -21.37 -37.21 8.58
CA ASP A 150 -21.46 -38.34 7.67
C ASP A 150 -20.42 -39.43 7.94
N ALA A 151 -19.16 -39.04 8.20
CA ALA A 151 -18.11 -39.97 8.58
C ALA A 151 -18.40 -40.63 9.93
N PHE A 152 -19.01 -39.89 10.86
CA PHE A 152 -19.46 -40.42 12.15
C PHE A 152 -20.62 -41.40 11.99
N GLU A 153 -21.65 -41.05 11.20
CA GLU A 153 -22.78 -41.93 10.86
C GLU A 153 -22.28 -43.20 10.18
N PHE A 154 -21.36 -43.09 9.22
CA PHE A 154 -20.73 -44.25 8.59
C PHE A 154 -20.06 -45.16 9.63
N ARG A 155 -19.22 -44.60 10.51
CA ARG A 155 -18.56 -45.40 11.55
C ARG A 155 -19.57 -46.06 12.48
N ARG A 156 -20.62 -45.37 12.87
CA ARG A 156 -21.64 -45.91 13.79
C ARG A 156 -22.46 -47.03 13.11
N ASP A 157 -22.99 -46.76 11.93
CA ASP A 157 -24.00 -47.63 11.31
C ASP A 157 -23.34 -48.77 10.53
N ILE A 158 -22.15 -48.55 9.96
CA ILE A 158 -21.43 -49.57 9.20
C ILE A 158 -20.42 -50.29 10.08
N LEU A 159 -19.49 -49.56 10.71
CA LEU A 159 -18.39 -50.20 11.42
C LEU A 159 -18.81 -50.76 12.78
N LEU A 160 -19.69 -50.11 13.53
CA LEU A 160 -20.07 -50.58 14.87
C LEU A 160 -21.34 -51.44 14.88
N ALA A 161 -22.37 -51.06 14.11
CA ALA A 161 -23.64 -51.77 14.08
C ALA A 161 -23.71 -52.87 13.01
N GLY A 162 -22.94 -52.72 11.92
CA GLY A 162 -22.91 -53.68 10.81
C GLY A 162 -21.85 -54.77 10.96
N GLU A 163 -21.03 -54.75 12.01
CA GLU A 163 -20.01 -55.76 12.27
C GLU A 163 -20.61 -56.95 13.02
N GLU A 164 -20.48 -58.14 12.45
CA GLU A 164 -20.84 -59.37 13.15
C GLU A 164 -19.81 -59.65 14.25
N ILE A 165 -20.20 -59.47 15.51
CA ILE A 165 -19.34 -59.66 16.71
C ILE A 165 -18.45 -60.92 16.65
N PRO A 166 -18.93 -62.11 16.20
CA PRO A 166 -18.08 -63.30 16.18
C PRO A 166 -17.05 -63.35 15.04
N THR A 167 -17.28 -62.65 13.92
CA THR A 167 -16.41 -62.72 12.72
C THR A 167 -15.61 -61.44 12.46
N GLY A 168 -16.02 -60.31 13.04
CA GLY A 168 -15.43 -58.99 12.80
C GLY A 168 -15.62 -58.49 11.36
N LEU A 169 -16.50 -59.15 10.59
CA LEU A 169 -16.76 -58.80 9.19
C LEU A 169 -17.94 -57.84 9.14
N THR A 170 -17.78 -56.76 8.38
CA THR A 170 -18.87 -55.82 8.10
C THR A 170 -19.86 -56.45 7.14
N SER A 171 -21.14 -56.44 7.49
CA SER A 171 -22.22 -56.88 6.60
C SER A 171 -22.25 -56.02 5.33
N GLY A 172 -22.07 -56.66 4.18
CA GLY A 172 -22.10 -56.00 2.88
C GLY A 172 -23.45 -55.33 2.59
N GLU A 173 -24.55 -55.87 3.12
CA GLU A 173 -25.90 -55.29 2.96
C GLU A 173 -26.03 -53.95 3.69
N ALA A 174 -25.46 -53.83 4.89
CA ALA A 174 -25.46 -52.58 5.65
C ALA A 174 -24.70 -51.48 4.89
N LEU A 175 -23.53 -51.81 4.34
CA LEU A 175 -22.74 -50.89 3.51
C LEU A 175 -23.49 -50.47 2.24
N LEU A 176 -24.12 -51.43 1.54
CA LEU A 176 -24.89 -51.16 0.33
C LEU A 176 -26.06 -50.20 0.60
N ASN A 177 -26.82 -50.45 1.67
CA ASN A 177 -27.96 -49.62 2.07
C ASN A 177 -27.53 -48.19 2.45
N TRP A 178 -26.39 -48.04 3.13
CA TRP A 178 -25.83 -46.73 3.44
C TRP A 178 -25.40 -45.98 2.18
N LEU A 179 -24.72 -46.65 1.24
CA LEU A 179 -24.32 -46.05 -0.04
C LEU A 179 -25.52 -45.64 -0.90
N GLN A 180 -26.58 -46.44 -0.96
CA GLN A 180 -27.82 -46.07 -1.66
C GLN A 180 -28.47 -44.83 -1.03
N THR A 181 -28.57 -44.80 0.30
CA THR A 181 -29.12 -43.65 1.04
C THR A 181 -28.27 -42.39 0.80
N ARG A 182 -26.95 -42.53 0.80
CA ARG A 182 -25.97 -41.48 0.48
C ARG A 182 -26.20 -40.89 -0.90
N ILE A 183 -26.31 -41.74 -1.92
CA ILE A 183 -26.51 -41.32 -3.32
C ILE A 183 -27.84 -40.56 -3.46
N LEU A 184 -28.93 -41.08 -2.88
CA LEU A 184 -30.23 -40.42 -2.90
C LEU A 184 -30.18 -39.03 -2.24
N ASN A 185 -29.45 -38.90 -1.13
CA ASN A 185 -29.29 -37.61 -0.46
C ASN A 185 -28.47 -36.62 -1.29
N LEU A 186 -27.41 -37.07 -1.98
CA LEU A 186 -26.63 -36.24 -2.90
C LEU A 186 -27.49 -35.75 -4.08
N GLN A 187 -28.28 -36.63 -4.70
CA GLN A 187 -29.19 -36.26 -5.78
C GLN A 187 -30.26 -35.24 -5.33
N LYS A 188 -30.78 -35.38 -4.10
CA LYS A 188 -31.70 -34.39 -3.52
C LYS A 188 -31.02 -33.02 -3.33
N LYS A 189 -29.74 -32.99 -2.93
CA LYS A 189 -28.98 -31.74 -2.79
C LYS A 189 -28.72 -31.09 -4.15
N GLU A 190 -28.35 -31.87 -5.15
CA GLU A 190 -28.12 -31.39 -6.52
C GLU A 190 -29.38 -30.73 -7.10
N LYS A 191 -30.54 -31.40 -7.01
CA LYS A 191 -31.82 -30.81 -7.43
C LYS A 191 -32.17 -29.51 -6.69
N LYS A 192 -31.85 -29.41 -5.39
CA LYS A 192 -32.04 -28.16 -4.62
C LYS A 192 -31.14 -27.03 -5.14
N ILE A 193 -29.89 -27.34 -5.51
CA ILE A 193 -28.95 -26.35 -6.08
C ILE A 193 -29.44 -25.90 -7.46
N GLU A 194 -29.87 -26.84 -8.32
CA GLU A 194 -30.44 -26.51 -9.63
C GLU A 194 -31.66 -25.59 -9.52
N ASN A 195 -32.59 -25.89 -8.60
CA ASN A 195 -33.76 -25.05 -8.34
C ASN A 195 -33.36 -23.64 -7.86
N LYS A 196 -32.42 -23.51 -6.92
CA LYS A 196 -31.91 -22.19 -6.49
C LYS A 196 -31.27 -21.41 -7.63
N LEU A 197 -30.55 -22.10 -8.52
CA LEU A 197 -29.89 -21.47 -9.66
C LEU A 197 -30.91 -21.00 -10.72
N LEU A 198 -32.00 -21.73 -10.89
CA LEU A 198 -33.17 -21.33 -11.69
C LEU A 198 -33.88 -20.10 -11.07
N GLU A 199 -34.09 -20.09 -9.76
CA GLU A 199 -34.69 -18.97 -9.03
C GLU A 199 -33.83 -17.70 -9.14
N SER A 200 -32.52 -17.78 -8.89
CA SER A 200 -31.61 -16.64 -9.04
C SER A 200 -31.57 -16.12 -10.48
N LYS A 201 -31.67 -17.00 -11.49
CA LYS A 201 -31.80 -16.60 -12.90
C LYS A 201 -33.14 -15.91 -13.20
N ALA A 202 -34.22 -16.29 -12.52
CA ALA A 202 -35.54 -15.68 -12.67
C ALA A 202 -35.63 -14.32 -11.95
N GLU A 203 -34.99 -14.16 -10.79
CA GLU A 203 -34.88 -12.91 -10.04
C GLU A 203 -34.00 -11.88 -10.76
N GLY A 204 -32.89 -12.31 -11.36
CA GLY A 204 -32.04 -11.45 -12.19
C GLY A 204 -32.77 -10.82 -13.39
N ARG A 205 -33.88 -11.41 -13.85
CA ARG A 205 -34.73 -10.83 -14.92
C ARG A 205 -35.80 -9.86 -14.40
N ARG A 206 -36.13 -9.88 -13.11
CA ARG A 206 -37.19 -9.03 -12.51
C ARG A 206 -36.66 -7.75 -11.84
N GLY A 207 -35.34 -7.59 -11.74
CA GLY A 207 -34.71 -6.54 -10.93
C GLY A 207 -34.31 -5.21 -11.59
N VAL A 208 -34.52 -5.00 -12.91
CA VAL A 208 -34.17 -3.70 -13.53
C VAL A 208 -35.27 -3.21 -14.49
N PRO A 209 -36.29 -2.51 -14.00
CA PRO A 209 -37.04 -1.57 -14.82
C PRO A 209 -36.23 -0.27 -14.94
N GLY A 210 -35.39 -0.17 -15.97
CA GLY A 210 -34.79 1.12 -16.36
C GLY A 210 -33.34 1.06 -16.83
N GLY A 211 -33.15 1.04 -18.16
CA GLY A 211 -31.95 1.57 -18.82
C GLY A 211 -30.98 0.53 -19.41
N PRO A 212 -30.79 0.48 -20.73
CA PRO A 212 -29.74 -0.34 -21.34
C PRO A 212 -28.37 0.34 -21.25
N PRO A 213 -27.29 -0.34 -20.79
CA PRO A 213 -25.95 0.08 -21.15
C PRO A 213 -25.64 -0.43 -22.55
N SER A 214 -25.85 0.47 -23.53
CA SER A 214 -25.35 0.35 -24.89
C SER A 214 -23.82 0.45 -24.88
N TRP A 215 -23.12 -0.68 -24.96
CA TRP A 215 -21.73 -0.74 -25.43
C TRP A 215 -21.46 -2.05 -26.18
N GLY A 216 -21.36 -1.97 -27.51
CA GLY A 216 -20.41 -2.78 -28.29
C GLY A 216 -20.87 -4.13 -28.85
N PRO A 217 -20.17 -4.64 -29.88
CA PRO A 217 -20.79 -5.23 -31.06
C PRO A 217 -20.99 -6.74 -30.98
N LYS A 218 -22.07 -7.18 -31.65
CA LYS A 218 -22.45 -8.57 -31.86
C LYS A 218 -21.43 -9.28 -32.75
N GLU A 219 -20.51 -10.02 -32.16
CA GLU A 219 -19.81 -11.10 -32.86
C GLU A 219 -20.62 -12.38 -32.73
N GLY A 220 -21.13 -12.84 -33.87
CA GLY A 220 -21.77 -14.13 -34.01
C GLY A 220 -20.74 -15.24 -33.91
N LEU A 221 -20.91 -16.11 -32.92
CA LEU A 221 -20.32 -17.44 -32.96
C LEU A 221 -21.39 -18.49 -32.64
N LEU A 222 -21.89 -19.06 -33.74
CA LEU A 222 -22.32 -20.45 -33.95
C LEU A 222 -22.20 -21.35 -32.71
N ARG A 223 -23.32 -21.56 -32.01
CA ARG A 223 -23.54 -22.76 -31.17
C ARG A 223 -24.40 -23.74 -31.95
N GLY A 224 -23.76 -24.76 -32.52
CA GLY A 224 -24.43 -25.94 -33.04
C GLY A 224 -24.92 -26.85 -31.89
N PRO A 225 -26.09 -27.50 -32.01
CA PRO A 225 -26.59 -28.43 -31.00
C PRO A 225 -26.05 -29.84 -31.28
N LEU A 226 -25.12 -30.32 -30.46
CA LEU A 226 -24.80 -31.76 -30.38
C LEU A 226 -25.73 -32.42 -29.38
N ALA A 227 -26.95 -32.70 -29.81
CA ALA A 227 -27.82 -33.67 -29.15
C ALA A 227 -27.47 -35.06 -29.69
N ARG A 228 -26.60 -35.80 -29.00
CA ARG A 228 -26.46 -37.25 -29.21
C ARG A 228 -27.38 -37.97 -28.23
N SER A 229 -28.54 -38.33 -28.75
CA SER A 229 -29.42 -39.36 -28.20
C SER A 229 -28.70 -40.71 -28.23
N LEU A 230 -28.46 -41.30 -27.07
CA LEU A 230 -28.14 -42.72 -26.89
C LEU A 230 -29.27 -43.35 -26.07
N GLY A 231 -30.45 -43.42 -26.66
CA GLY A 231 -31.57 -44.23 -26.17
C GLY A 231 -31.71 -45.46 -27.07
N GLY A 232 -31.12 -46.58 -26.65
CA GLY A 232 -31.36 -47.90 -27.25
C GLY A 232 -32.02 -48.80 -26.20
N PRO A 233 -33.22 -49.34 -26.45
CA PRO A 233 -33.88 -50.28 -25.56
C PRO A 233 -33.36 -51.69 -25.84
N LEU A 234 -32.57 -52.26 -24.93
CA LEU A 234 -32.20 -53.68 -24.97
C LEU A 234 -33.04 -54.45 -23.95
N GLY A 235 -34.26 -54.78 -24.36
CA GLY A 235 -35.03 -55.87 -23.79
C GLY A 235 -34.81 -57.13 -24.62
N GLY A 236 -34.10 -58.11 -24.06
CA GLY A 236 -33.94 -59.45 -24.63
C GLY A 236 -34.18 -60.50 -23.55
N PRO A 237 -34.94 -61.57 -23.84
CA PRO A 237 -35.38 -62.54 -22.84
C PRO A 237 -34.24 -63.47 -22.40
N LEU A 238 -34.21 -63.72 -21.08
CA LEU A 238 -33.38 -64.69 -20.39
C LEU A 238 -33.64 -66.11 -20.91
N GLY A 239 -32.75 -66.59 -21.78
CA GLY A 239 -32.64 -68.00 -22.17
C GLY A 239 -31.59 -68.70 -21.31
N ALA A 240 -32.04 -69.70 -20.55
CA ALA A 240 -31.25 -70.58 -19.71
C ALA A 240 -30.22 -71.38 -20.53
N LEU A 241 -28.93 -71.20 -20.25
CA LEU A 241 -27.88 -72.16 -20.59
C LEU A 241 -26.84 -72.20 -19.46
N GLY A 242 -26.90 -73.27 -18.66
CA GLY A 242 -25.84 -73.66 -17.75
C GLY A 242 -24.64 -74.15 -18.55
N GLY A 243 -23.52 -73.44 -18.45
CA GLY A 243 -22.21 -73.81 -18.96
C GLY A 243 -21.14 -73.24 -18.00
N PRO A 244 -19.98 -73.92 -17.86
CA PRO A 244 -19.08 -73.76 -16.72
C PRO A 244 -18.58 -72.31 -16.58
N SER A 245 -18.77 -71.77 -15.37
CA SER A 245 -18.65 -70.38 -14.92
C SER A 245 -17.23 -69.78 -14.93
N SER A 246 -16.26 -70.42 -15.57
CA SER A 246 -14.85 -70.03 -15.52
C SER A 246 -14.54 -68.76 -16.35
N GLY A 247 -15.33 -68.48 -17.39
CA GLY A 247 -15.11 -67.34 -18.29
C GLY A 247 -15.75 -66.01 -17.85
N LEU A 248 -16.88 -66.06 -17.14
CA LEU A 248 -17.59 -64.86 -16.66
C LEU A 248 -16.81 -64.15 -15.54
N GLN A 249 -16.20 -64.93 -14.63
CA GLN A 249 -15.38 -64.39 -13.55
C GLN A 249 -14.16 -63.60 -14.06
N HIS A 250 -13.64 -63.95 -15.24
CA HIS A 250 -12.51 -63.23 -15.82
C HIS A 250 -12.92 -61.88 -16.44
N ILE A 251 -14.09 -61.83 -17.09
CA ILE A 251 -14.65 -60.59 -17.66
C ILE A 251 -14.98 -59.59 -16.55
N ASP A 252 -15.58 -60.04 -15.45
CA ASP A 252 -15.90 -59.19 -14.30
C ASP A 252 -14.64 -58.63 -13.62
N LEU A 253 -13.59 -59.45 -13.48
CA LEU A 253 -12.31 -58.99 -12.92
C LEU A 253 -11.62 -57.97 -13.84
N HIS A 254 -11.65 -58.17 -15.17
CA HIS A 254 -11.08 -57.23 -16.12
C HIS A 254 -11.85 -55.90 -16.11
N GLN A 255 -13.17 -55.94 -16.03
CA GLN A 255 -14.02 -54.75 -15.91
C GLN A 255 -13.72 -53.97 -14.63
N LEU A 256 -13.62 -54.65 -13.48
CA LEU A 256 -13.23 -54.03 -12.21
C LEU A 256 -11.85 -53.36 -12.27
N LYS A 257 -10.88 -53.98 -12.97
CA LYS A 257 -9.55 -53.38 -13.18
C LYS A 257 -9.62 -52.11 -14.04
N ILE A 258 -10.45 -52.11 -15.09
CA ILE A 258 -10.68 -50.91 -15.91
C ILE A 258 -11.30 -49.81 -15.06
N GLU A 259 -12.35 -50.11 -14.31
CA GLU A 259 -13.04 -49.13 -13.47
C GLU A 259 -12.12 -48.55 -12.40
N ASN A 260 -11.36 -49.39 -11.68
CA ASN A 260 -10.39 -48.93 -10.70
C ASN A 260 -9.32 -48.03 -11.32
N LYS A 261 -8.83 -48.37 -12.52
CA LYS A 261 -7.88 -47.51 -13.24
C LYS A 261 -8.52 -46.16 -13.59
N LEU A 262 -9.75 -46.14 -14.10
CA LEU A 262 -10.48 -44.91 -14.41
C LEU A 262 -10.73 -44.06 -13.15
N PHE A 263 -11.01 -44.67 -12.00
CA PHE A 263 -11.16 -43.95 -10.73
C PHE A 263 -9.82 -43.38 -10.24
N ALA A 264 -8.73 -44.13 -10.35
CA ALA A 264 -7.39 -43.64 -10.02
C ALA A 264 -7.00 -42.43 -10.89
N ASP A 265 -7.27 -42.50 -12.20
CA ASP A 265 -7.00 -41.40 -13.13
C ASP A 265 -7.84 -40.14 -12.78
N LYS A 266 -9.13 -40.30 -12.51
CA LYS A 266 -10.01 -39.19 -12.05
C LYS A 266 -9.56 -38.59 -10.71
N LEU A 267 -9.03 -39.42 -9.80
CA LEU A 267 -8.56 -38.96 -8.50
C LEU A 267 -7.26 -38.16 -8.63
N GLU A 268 -6.33 -38.58 -9.50
CA GLU A 268 -5.13 -37.79 -9.82
C GLU A 268 -5.46 -36.51 -10.58
N GLU A 269 -6.43 -36.51 -11.50
CA GLU A 269 -6.94 -35.29 -12.15
C GLU A 269 -7.51 -34.32 -11.11
N SER A 270 -8.38 -34.79 -10.22
CA SER A 270 -8.96 -33.97 -9.13
C SER A 270 -7.89 -33.39 -8.20
N LYS A 271 -6.87 -34.17 -7.86
CA LYS A 271 -5.73 -33.72 -7.05
C LYS A 271 -4.90 -32.64 -7.75
N ASN A 272 -4.67 -32.77 -9.06
CA ASN A 272 -3.98 -31.76 -9.86
C ASN A 272 -4.80 -30.47 -9.97
N ASP A 273 -6.13 -30.58 -10.08
CA ASP A 273 -7.05 -29.45 -10.05
C ASP A 273 -6.99 -28.70 -8.71
N VAL A 274 -7.02 -29.42 -7.58
CA VAL A 274 -6.88 -28.84 -6.24
C VAL A 274 -5.53 -28.14 -6.09
N ALA A 275 -4.43 -28.75 -6.56
CA ALA A 275 -3.11 -28.14 -6.54
C ALA A 275 -3.07 -26.84 -7.37
N THR A 276 -3.69 -26.83 -8.54
CA THR A 276 -3.79 -25.65 -9.42
C THR A 276 -4.61 -24.54 -8.76
N LYS A 277 -5.79 -24.86 -8.21
CA LYS A 277 -6.62 -23.92 -7.46
C LYS A 277 -5.89 -23.33 -6.25
N LYS A 278 -5.12 -24.15 -5.52
CA LYS A 278 -4.29 -23.69 -4.39
C LYS A 278 -3.22 -22.69 -4.83
N ARG A 279 -2.53 -22.93 -5.96
CA ARG A 279 -1.54 -22.00 -6.52
C ARG A 279 -2.19 -20.67 -6.93
N ILE A 280 -3.33 -20.72 -7.61
CA ILE A 280 -4.09 -19.53 -8.02
C ILE A 280 -4.51 -18.73 -6.78
N CYS A 281 -5.11 -19.39 -5.79
CA CYS A 281 -5.53 -18.75 -4.53
C CYS A 281 -4.35 -18.08 -3.80
N SER A 282 -3.20 -18.77 -3.70
CA SER A 282 -1.98 -18.20 -3.11
C SER A 282 -1.50 -16.96 -3.86
N ARG A 283 -1.54 -16.96 -5.20
CA ARG A 283 -1.16 -15.80 -6.03
C ARG A 283 -2.13 -14.63 -5.83
N THR A 284 -3.44 -14.89 -5.88
CA THR A 284 -4.46 -13.86 -5.65
C THR A 284 -4.33 -13.23 -4.26
N LEU A 285 -4.00 -14.02 -3.23
CA LEU A 285 -3.79 -13.51 -1.88
C LEU A 285 -2.53 -12.63 -1.77
N GLN A 286 -1.46 -12.97 -2.49
CA GLN A 286 -0.27 -12.11 -2.61
C GLN A 286 -0.58 -10.79 -3.33
N GLU A 287 -1.30 -10.84 -4.45
CA GLU A 287 -1.75 -9.65 -5.19
C GLU A 287 -2.68 -8.76 -4.34
N GLN A 288 -3.58 -9.36 -3.56
CA GLN A 288 -4.44 -8.66 -2.61
C GLN A 288 -3.62 -7.93 -1.53
N ASN A 289 -2.63 -8.58 -0.93
CA ASN A 289 -1.76 -7.98 0.09
C ASN A 289 -0.96 -6.79 -0.49
N LEU A 290 -0.47 -6.91 -1.72
CA LEU A 290 0.22 -5.82 -2.41
C LEU A 290 -0.70 -4.61 -2.63
N LEU A 291 -1.92 -4.84 -3.14
CA LEU A 291 -2.91 -3.78 -3.33
C LEU A 291 -3.31 -3.12 -2.00
N GLN A 292 -3.44 -3.89 -0.93
CA GLN A 292 -3.72 -3.36 0.41
C GLN A 292 -2.56 -2.47 0.92
N GLN A 293 -1.32 -2.87 0.68
CA GLN A 293 -0.15 -2.06 1.02
C GLN A 293 -0.13 -0.74 0.22
N GLN A 294 -0.40 -0.79 -1.09
CA GLN A 294 -0.49 0.40 -1.96
C GLN A 294 -1.63 1.34 -1.54
N LEU A 295 -2.79 0.80 -1.17
CA LEU A 295 -3.91 1.61 -0.68
C LEU A 295 -3.54 2.30 0.64
N SER A 296 -2.86 1.59 1.55
CA SER A 296 -2.43 2.16 2.83
C SER A 296 -1.40 3.28 2.67
N SER A 297 -0.47 3.16 1.71
CA SER A 297 0.51 4.22 1.42
C SER A 297 -0.14 5.43 0.77
N SER A 298 -1.03 5.22 -0.21
CA SER A 298 -1.82 6.28 -0.85
C SER A 298 -2.73 7.01 0.13
N SER A 299 -3.35 6.30 1.07
CA SER A 299 -4.16 6.89 2.14
C SER A 299 -3.33 7.78 3.07
N LYS A 300 -2.12 7.35 3.44
CA LYS A 300 -1.18 8.15 4.24
C LYS A 300 -0.72 9.42 3.51
N THR A 301 -0.39 9.32 2.23
CA THR A 301 0.00 10.51 1.44
C THR A 301 -1.16 11.48 1.27
N ALA A 302 -2.37 10.99 1.02
CA ALA A 302 -3.58 11.81 0.96
C ALA A 302 -3.85 12.55 2.30
N SER A 303 -3.68 11.88 3.44
CA SER A 303 -3.81 12.50 4.76
C SER A 303 -2.74 13.61 4.98
N CYS A 304 -1.49 13.36 4.57
CA CYS A 304 -0.43 14.36 4.65
C CYS A 304 -0.70 15.58 3.74
N LEU A 305 -1.18 15.35 2.52
CA LEU A 305 -1.62 16.39 1.59
C LEU A 305 -2.75 17.24 2.19
N ALA A 306 -3.76 16.60 2.77
CA ALA A 306 -4.88 17.30 3.41
C ALA A 306 -4.41 18.21 4.56
N ALA A 307 -3.52 17.71 5.43
CA ALA A 307 -2.93 18.50 6.49
C ALA A 307 -2.09 19.68 5.95
N ALA A 308 -1.33 19.47 4.87
CA ALA A 308 -0.56 20.53 4.22
C ALA A 308 -1.45 21.61 3.60
N ILE A 309 -2.56 21.23 2.97
CA ILE A 309 -3.57 22.16 2.43
C ILE A 309 -4.19 22.97 3.58
N GLN A 310 -4.59 22.32 4.67
CA GLN A 310 -5.16 23.00 5.84
C GLN A 310 -4.19 24.04 6.42
N ASN A 311 -2.91 23.67 6.56
CA ASN A 311 -1.87 24.59 7.04
C ASN A 311 -1.65 25.78 6.10
N LYS A 312 -1.61 25.56 4.78
CA LYS A 312 -1.49 26.65 3.79
C LYS A 312 -2.71 27.58 3.81
N THR A 313 -3.92 27.03 3.93
CA THR A 313 -5.16 27.82 4.05
C THR A 313 -5.15 28.68 5.31
N ALA A 314 -4.73 28.13 6.45
CA ALA A 314 -4.57 28.89 7.69
C ALA A 314 -3.55 30.03 7.56
N ALA A 315 -2.39 29.77 6.93
CA ALA A 315 -1.37 30.78 6.67
C ALA A 315 -1.87 31.90 5.74
N LEU A 316 -2.61 31.55 4.67
CA LEU A 316 -3.22 32.54 3.78
C LEU A 316 -4.27 33.40 4.49
N GLN A 317 -5.07 32.81 5.39
CA GLN A 317 -6.01 33.56 6.22
C GLN A 317 -5.30 34.54 7.16
N GLN A 318 -4.20 34.13 7.79
CA GLN A 318 -3.39 35.04 8.61
C GLN A 318 -2.79 36.17 7.78
N LEU A 319 -2.28 35.89 6.58
CA LEU A 319 -1.72 36.90 5.69
C LEU A 319 -2.79 37.90 5.21
N ARG A 320 -4.01 37.44 4.93
CA ARG A 320 -5.15 38.33 4.63
C ARG A 320 -5.49 39.26 5.80
N LYS A 321 -5.51 38.74 7.03
CA LYS A 321 -5.72 39.56 8.24
C LYS A 321 -4.61 40.60 8.43
N ALA A 322 -3.36 40.20 8.24
CA ALA A 322 -2.21 41.10 8.35
C ALA A 322 -2.24 42.20 7.26
N ALA A 323 -2.60 41.84 6.02
CA ALA A 323 -2.76 42.80 4.93
C ALA A 323 -3.89 43.80 5.21
N ALA A 324 -5.03 43.34 5.73
CA ALA A 324 -6.13 44.21 6.14
C ALA A 324 -5.72 45.17 7.27
N ALA A 325 -5.02 44.69 8.29
CA ALA A 325 -4.51 45.52 9.37
C ALA A 325 -3.48 46.56 8.88
N ALA A 326 -2.57 46.17 7.98
CA ALA A 326 -1.61 47.08 7.37
C ALA A 326 -2.29 48.16 6.53
N GLN A 327 -3.37 47.82 5.82
CA GLN A 327 -4.18 48.78 5.07
C GLN A 327 -4.88 49.79 6.00
N GLN A 328 -5.46 49.33 7.12
CA GLN A 328 -6.05 50.20 8.14
C GLN A 328 -5.01 51.15 8.74
N GLN A 329 -3.80 50.66 9.06
CA GLN A 329 -2.70 51.51 9.55
C GLN A 329 -2.27 52.54 8.51
N LYS A 330 -2.19 52.16 7.23
CA LYS A 330 -1.87 53.10 6.13
C LYS A 330 -2.93 54.19 5.99
N GLU A 331 -4.20 53.86 6.16
CA GLU A 331 -5.30 54.84 6.11
C GLU A 331 -5.26 55.78 7.32
N ALA A 332 -5.03 55.26 8.53
CA ALA A 332 -4.89 56.06 9.75
C ALA A 332 -3.70 57.03 9.69
N THR A 333 -2.54 56.56 9.24
CA THR A 333 -1.36 57.43 9.05
C THR A 333 -1.61 58.49 7.97
N ARG A 334 -2.37 58.18 6.91
CA ARG A 334 -2.75 59.16 5.88
C ARG A 334 -3.68 60.24 6.44
N THR A 335 -4.63 59.87 7.30
CA THR A 335 -5.52 60.85 7.96
C THR A 335 -4.75 61.72 8.94
N GLU A 336 -3.87 61.14 9.76
CA GLU A 336 -3.01 61.87 10.70
C GLU A 336 -2.07 62.83 9.98
N THR A 337 -1.43 62.40 8.89
CA THR A 337 -0.54 63.26 8.09
C THR A 337 -1.30 64.44 7.49
N LYS A 338 -2.54 64.23 7.03
CA LYS A 338 -3.40 65.32 6.55
C LYS A 338 -3.73 66.32 7.67
N GLN A 339 -4.01 65.82 8.88
CA GLN A 339 -4.31 66.65 10.05
C GLN A 339 -3.09 67.48 10.50
N LEU A 340 -1.91 66.86 10.56
CA LEU A 340 -0.65 67.55 10.88
C LEU A 340 -0.30 68.60 9.83
N LEU A 341 -0.50 68.31 8.54
CA LEU A 341 -0.31 69.29 7.46
C LEU A 341 -1.26 70.49 7.60
N ALA A 342 -2.52 70.25 7.99
CA ALA A 342 -3.48 71.32 8.25
C ALA A 342 -3.05 72.19 9.45
N GLN A 343 -2.61 71.57 10.55
CA GLN A 343 -2.10 72.28 11.73
C GLN A 343 -0.83 73.07 11.44
N SER A 344 0.09 72.50 10.66
CA SER A 344 1.38 73.14 10.33
C SER A 344 1.21 74.40 9.47
N ARG A 345 0.14 74.49 8.67
CA ARG A 345 -0.19 75.71 7.91
C ARG A 345 -0.64 76.86 8.81
N SER A 346 -0.97 76.60 10.08
CA SER A 346 -1.46 77.61 11.02
C SER A 346 -0.36 78.24 11.89
N SER A 347 0.85 77.69 11.91
CA SER A 347 1.96 78.18 12.75
C SER A 347 3.04 78.86 11.90
N SER A 348 2.96 80.18 11.72
CA SER A 348 3.74 80.93 10.73
C SER A 348 5.15 81.39 11.17
N ASN A 349 5.70 80.92 12.30
CA ASN A 349 6.95 81.52 12.82
C ASN A 349 7.86 80.54 13.59
N SER A 350 8.25 79.43 12.97
CA SER A 350 9.14 78.44 13.59
C SER A 350 10.20 78.00 12.59
N PHE A 351 11.42 77.74 13.09
CA PHE A 351 12.53 77.07 12.40
C PHE A 351 12.03 76.11 11.34
N GLN A 352 12.57 76.19 10.11
CA GLN A 352 12.10 75.42 8.95
C GLN A 352 11.84 73.96 9.33
N ILE A 353 10.57 73.64 9.64
CA ILE A 353 10.13 72.35 10.18
C ILE A 353 10.55 71.22 9.23
N SER A 354 10.70 71.55 7.94
CA SER A 354 11.29 70.71 6.91
C SER A 354 12.65 70.13 7.27
N ASP A 355 13.52 70.90 7.93
CA ASP A 355 14.89 70.46 8.26
C ASP A 355 14.90 69.47 9.43
N LEU A 356 14.12 69.74 10.47
CA LEU A 356 13.92 68.80 11.59
C LEU A 356 13.22 67.51 11.12
N VAL A 357 12.23 67.62 10.23
CA VAL A 357 11.57 66.46 9.62
C VAL A 357 12.55 65.65 8.77
N ARG A 358 13.40 66.31 7.98
CA ARG A 358 14.43 65.67 7.16
C ARG A 358 15.48 64.96 8.03
N GLN A 359 15.95 65.61 9.10
CA GLN A 359 16.92 65.03 10.03
C GLN A 359 16.32 63.82 10.76
N LYS A 360 15.05 63.90 11.20
CA LYS A 360 14.35 62.79 11.86
C LYS A 360 14.08 61.63 10.90
N ALA A 361 13.80 61.92 9.62
CA ALA A 361 13.65 60.90 8.59
C ALA A 361 14.97 60.13 8.36
N LEU A 362 16.10 60.84 8.27
CA LEU A 362 17.43 60.22 8.16
C LEU A 362 17.74 59.34 9.39
N LEU A 363 17.44 59.82 10.59
CA LEU A 363 17.67 59.07 11.83
C LEU A 363 16.83 57.78 11.87
N LEU A 364 15.55 57.85 11.49
CA LEU A 364 14.69 56.66 11.38
C LEU A 364 15.17 55.68 10.30
N GLN A 365 15.69 56.17 9.18
CA GLN A 365 16.27 55.32 8.13
C GLN A 365 17.52 54.60 8.64
N GLN A 366 18.43 55.30 9.31
CA GLN A 366 19.60 54.71 9.94
C GLN A 366 19.21 53.68 11.01
N GLN A 367 18.20 53.98 11.84
CA GLN A 367 17.70 53.05 12.86
C GLN A 367 17.11 51.77 12.25
N LYS A 368 16.39 51.87 11.12
CA LYS A 368 15.90 50.71 10.37
C LYS A 368 17.06 49.86 9.83
N LEU A 369 18.11 50.49 9.31
CA LEU A 369 19.29 49.81 8.78
C LEU A 369 20.06 49.08 9.90
N LEU A 370 20.24 49.73 11.06
CA LEU A 370 20.83 49.09 12.24
C LEU A 370 20.03 47.87 12.70
N ARG A 371 18.70 47.97 12.81
CA ARG A 371 17.85 46.82 13.18
C ARG A 371 17.93 45.69 12.16
N ALA A 372 18.02 46.01 10.87
CA ALA A 372 18.17 45.02 9.81
C ALA A 372 19.52 44.29 9.92
N LEU A 373 20.61 45.03 10.16
CA LEU A 373 21.95 44.45 10.36
C LEU A 373 22.01 43.60 11.64
N GLN A 374 21.38 44.04 12.75
CA GLN A 374 21.28 43.26 13.98
C GLN A 374 20.58 41.92 13.75
N ARG A 375 19.46 41.90 13.01
CA ARG A 375 18.77 40.64 12.66
C ARG A 375 19.64 39.73 11.79
N LYS A 376 20.38 40.28 10.82
CA LYS A 376 21.31 39.50 10.00
C LYS A 376 22.43 38.88 10.84
N LEU A 377 22.96 39.63 11.80
CA LEU A 377 23.98 39.14 12.73
C LEU A 377 23.44 38.00 13.61
N GLN A 378 22.22 38.14 14.14
CA GLN A 378 21.55 37.07 14.89
C GLN A 378 21.32 35.80 14.05
N VAL A 379 20.91 35.94 12.78
CA VAL A 379 20.75 34.80 11.87
C VAL A 379 22.09 34.13 11.61
N ALA A 380 23.15 34.90 11.30
CA ALA A 380 24.49 34.35 11.09
C ALA A 380 25.03 33.63 12.34
N GLU A 381 24.77 34.16 13.54
CA GLU A 381 25.17 33.50 14.80
C GLU A 381 24.40 32.18 15.02
N LEU A 382 23.09 32.15 14.74
CA LEU A 382 22.29 30.92 14.84
C LEU A 382 22.70 29.87 13.81
N GLU A 383 23.09 30.29 12.60
CA GLU A 383 23.63 29.42 11.57
C GLU A 383 24.98 28.83 11.98
N ALA A 384 25.90 29.66 12.48
CA ALA A 384 27.20 29.22 12.99
C ALA A 384 27.05 28.20 14.14
N ARG A 385 26.15 28.46 15.11
CA ARG A 385 25.84 27.51 16.19
C ARG A 385 25.23 26.20 15.65
N THR A 386 24.39 26.29 14.62
CA THR A 386 23.80 25.10 14.00
C THR A 386 24.84 24.27 13.26
N GLN A 387 25.76 24.90 12.54
CA GLN A 387 26.88 24.23 11.88
C GLN A 387 27.82 23.57 12.88
N GLN A 388 28.16 24.25 13.98
CA GLN A 388 28.98 23.69 15.05
C GLN A 388 28.31 22.45 15.68
N HIS A 389 27.00 22.49 15.90
CA HIS A 389 26.27 21.33 16.42
C HIS A 389 26.21 20.17 15.43
N GLN A 390 26.04 20.44 14.13
CA GLN A 390 26.08 19.41 13.09
C GLN A 390 27.47 18.78 13.00
N HIS A 391 28.54 19.57 13.08
CA HIS A 391 29.91 19.07 13.12
C HIS A 391 30.14 18.16 14.33
N GLN A 392 29.72 18.59 15.53
CA GLN A 392 29.81 17.78 16.74
C GLN A 392 29.01 16.47 16.65
N GLN A 393 27.82 16.48 16.02
CA GLN A 393 27.05 15.26 15.78
C GLN A 393 27.76 14.30 14.82
N GLN A 394 28.39 14.83 13.76
CA GLN A 394 29.18 14.03 12.83
C GLN A 394 30.38 13.38 13.53
N GLU A 395 31.10 14.12 14.38
CA GLU A 395 32.21 13.57 15.17
C GLU A 395 31.76 12.44 16.10
N ARG A 396 30.62 12.60 16.80
CA ARG A 396 30.07 11.53 17.65
C ARG A 396 29.70 10.30 16.84
N HIS A 397 29.16 10.48 15.63
CA HIS A 397 28.82 9.37 14.75
C HIS A 397 30.08 8.63 14.27
N GLN A 398 31.13 9.36 13.88
CA GLN A 398 32.42 8.77 13.51
C GLN A 398 33.06 8.01 14.70
N GLN A 399 33.05 8.57 15.90
CA GLN A 399 33.54 7.88 17.10
C GLN A 399 32.75 6.61 17.41
N GLN A 400 31.43 6.62 17.21
CA GLN A 400 30.58 5.44 17.42
C GLN A 400 30.88 4.34 16.39
N GLN A 401 31.09 4.71 15.12
CA GLN A 401 31.51 3.77 14.08
C GLN A 401 32.88 3.15 14.39
N GLN A 402 33.86 3.95 14.84
CA GLN A 402 35.18 3.44 15.25
C GLN A 402 35.08 2.47 16.44
N LYS A 403 34.21 2.75 17.42
CA LYS A 403 33.95 1.84 18.54
C LYS A 403 33.35 0.51 18.08
N GLN A 404 32.37 0.53 17.17
CA GLN A 404 31.77 -0.69 16.60
C GLN A 404 32.80 -1.52 15.83
N GLN A 405 33.68 -0.88 15.03
CA GLN A 405 34.75 -1.57 14.32
C GLN A 405 35.75 -2.25 15.29
N LYS A 406 36.16 -1.55 16.36
CA LYS A 406 37.02 -2.14 17.40
C LYS A 406 36.36 -3.34 18.09
N GLN A 407 35.06 -3.26 18.40
CA GLN A 407 34.33 -4.37 19.01
C GLN A 407 34.24 -5.59 18.09
N GLN A 408 34.00 -5.38 16.78
CA GLN A 408 34.01 -6.48 15.80
C GLN A 408 35.40 -7.12 15.67
N GLN A 409 36.47 -6.33 15.70
CA GLN A 409 37.84 -6.86 15.69
C GLN A 409 38.14 -7.70 16.94
N GLN A 410 37.70 -7.25 18.13
CA GLN A 410 37.83 -8.02 19.37
C GLN A 410 37.06 -9.34 19.32
N GLN A 411 35.81 -9.34 18.81
CA GLN A 411 35.03 -10.57 18.65
C GLN A 411 35.69 -11.56 17.67
N LYS A 412 36.23 -11.06 16.54
CA LYS A 412 36.99 -11.89 15.59
C LYS A 412 38.23 -12.50 16.25
N HIS A 413 38.95 -11.73 17.07
CA HIS A 413 40.11 -12.23 17.79
C HIS A 413 39.75 -13.31 18.81
N GLN A 414 38.66 -13.13 19.57
CA GLN A 414 38.15 -14.15 20.50
C GLN A 414 37.74 -15.45 19.78
N GLN A 415 37.03 -15.34 18.66
CA GLN A 415 36.67 -16.52 17.85
C GLN A 415 37.91 -17.24 17.32
N GLN A 416 38.96 -16.51 16.93
CA GLN A 416 40.21 -17.10 16.47
C GLN A 416 40.95 -17.83 17.60
N GLN A 417 40.98 -17.26 18.81
CA GLN A 417 41.55 -17.94 19.99
C GLN A 417 40.78 -19.22 20.34
N GLN A 418 39.44 -19.19 20.30
CA GLN A 418 38.62 -20.39 20.55
C GLN A 418 38.89 -21.49 19.51
N LYS A 419 39.05 -21.13 18.24
CA LYS A 419 39.41 -22.09 17.18
C LYS A 419 40.79 -22.72 17.43
N GLN A 420 41.78 -21.93 17.85
CA GLN A 420 43.11 -22.45 18.19
C GLN A 420 43.05 -23.43 19.38
N GLN A 421 42.25 -23.13 20.41
CA GLN A 421 42.06 -24.04 21.55
C GLN A 421 41.38 -25.35 21.14
N GLN A 422 40.35 -25.29 20.29
CA GLN A 422 39.70 -26.51 19.76
C GLN A 422 40.66 -27.37 18.93
N GLN A 423 41.52 -26.73 18.13
CA GLN A 423 42.51 -27.43 17.33
C GLN A 423 43.55 -28.14 18.20
N GLN A 424 44.04 -27.49 19.26
CA GLN A 424 44.94 -28.12 20.24
C GLN A 424 44.29 -29.31 20.97
N GLN A 425 42.99 -29.23 21.30
CA GLN A 425 42.27 -30.35 21.91
C GLN A 425 42.11 -31.54 20.94
N GLN A 426 41.86 -31.27 19.65
CA GLN A 426 41.81 -32.32 18.63
C GLN A 426 43.18 -32.99 18.43
N GLU A 427 44.27 -32.23 18.46
CA GLU A 427 45.63 -32.76 18.38
C GLU A 427 45.97 -33.64 19.61
N GLN A 428 45.54 -33.25 20.81
CA GLN A 428 45.72 -34.08 22.02
C GLN A 428 44.93 -35.39 21.97
N HIS A 429 43.73 -35.40 21.38
CA HIS A 429 42.96 -36.64 21.20
C HIS A 429 43.55 -37.58 20.15
N GLN A 430 44.23 -37.07 19.13
CA GLN A 430 44.92 -37.93 18.14
C GLN A 430 46.20 -38.56 18.69
N GLN A 431 46.77 -38.04 19.78
CA GLN A 431 47.98 -38.59 20.41
C GLN A 431 47.71 -39.64 21.49
N GLN A 432 46.46 -40.02 21.77
CA GLN A 432 46.20 -41.17 22.65
C GLN A 432 46.38 -42.48 21.88
N PRO A 433 47.39 -43.32 22.23
CA PRO A 433 47.56 -44.61 21.60
C PRO A 433 46.35 -45.49 21.92
N GLY A 434 45.65 -45.91 20.86
CA GLY A 434 44.45 -46.75 20.99
C GLY A 434 44.73 -48.00 21.82
N PRO A 435 43.84 -48.39 22.74
CA PRO A 435 44.05 -49.55 23.59
C PRO A 435 44.13 -50.79 22.70
N TYR A 436 45.28 -51.48 22.82
CA TYR A 436 45.57 -52.76 22.21
C TYR A 436 44.35 -53.68 22.28
N ARG A 437 43.84 -54.03 21.10
CA ARG A 437 42.82 -55.05 20.90
C ARG A 437 43.49 -56.40 21.20
N GLN A 438 43.46 -56.82 22.46
CA GLN A 438 43.90 -58.16 22.85
C GLN A 438 42.94 -59.19 22.24
N GLN A 439 43.56 -60.25 21.71
CA GLN A 439 43.03 -61.31 20.86
C GLN A 439 42.08 -62.26 21.59
#